data_AF-A0A352GK87-F1
#
_entry.id   AF-A0A352GK87-F1
#
_cell.length_a   1.000
_cell.length_b   1.000
_cell.length_c   1.000
_cell.angle_alpha   90.00
_cell.angle_beta   90.00
_cell.angle_gamma   90.00
#
_symmetry.space_group_name_H-M   'P 1'
#
loop_
_entity.id
_entity.type
_entity.pdbx_description
1 polymer ?
#
loop_
_entity_poly.entity_id
_entity_poly.type
_entity_poly.pdbx_seq_one_letter_code
_entity_poly.pdbx_strand_id
1 'polypeptide(L)'
;VGMFIARVSRGRTVRQFIIAVLLVPTLVTLVWMAVFGGSALYQVEADMGELADGLEDVSLAMFQMLDNLPLASVTSFVAICLVLVFFVTSS
;
A
#
# COMPACT_ATOMS: atom_id res chain seq x y z
N VAL A 1 -12.70 -9.00 -10.72
CA VAL A 1 -11.58 -8.30 -11.39
C VAL A 1 -11.36 -8.74 -12.85
N GLY A 2 -11.32 -10.04 -13.18
CA GLY A 2 -11.06 -10.52 -14.56
C GLY A 2 -11.99 -9.94 -15.65
N MET A 3 -13.31 -9.91 -15.41
CA MET A 3 -14.29 -9.29 -16.33
C MET A 3 -14.11 -7.76 -16.48
N PHE A 4 -13.60 -7.07 -15.47
CA PHE A 4 -13.30 -5.64 -15.57
C PHE A 4 -12.08 -5.39 -16.46
N ILE A 5 -10.99 -6.11 -16.23
CA ILE A 5 -9.76 -5.99 -17.00
C ILE A 5 -10.00 -6.37 -18.47
N ALA A 6 -10.79 -7.43 -18.73
CA ALA A 6 -11.15 -7.82 -20.10
C ALA A 6 -11.90 -6.72 -20.85
N ARG A 7 -12.84 -6.02 -20.19
CA ARG A 7 -13.61 -4.91 -20.80
C ARG A 7 -12.74 -3.70 -21.10
N VAL A 8 -11.84 -3.33 -20.20
CA VAL A 8 -10.93 -2.18 -20.37
C VAL A 8 -9.83 -2.46 -21.41
N SER A 9 -9.53 -3.73 -21.69
CA SER A 9 -8.46 -4.15 -22.61
C SER A 9 -8.89 -4.37 -24.06
N ARG A 10 -10.07 -3.86 -24.47
CA ARG A 10 -10.59 -4.03 -25.84
C ARG A 10 -9.62 -3.44 -26.87
N GLY A 11 -9.25 -4.22 -27.88
CA GLY A 11 -8.35 -3.81 -28.96
C GLY A 11 -6.85 -4.03 -28.69
N ARG A 12 -6.46 -4.58 -27.53
CA ARG A 12 -5.07 -4.97 -27.25
C ARG A 12 -4.78 -6.39 -27.73
N THR A 13 -3.54 -6.63 -28.14
CA THR A 13 -3.06 -8.00 -28.40
C THR A 13 -2.94 -8.79 -27.10
N VAL A 14 -3.03 -10.12 -27.17
CA VAL A 14 -2.86 -11.01 -26.00
C VAL A 14 -1.53 -10.77 -25.29
N ARG A 15 -0.46 -10.54 -26.04
CA ARG A 15 0.87 -10.23 -25.49
C ARG A 15 0.87 -8.94 -24.67
N GLN A 16 0.30 -7.86 -25.22
CA GLN A 16 0.19 -6.58 -24.52
C GLN A 16 -0.70 -6.69 -23.27
N PHE A 17 -1.79 -7.46 -23.35
CA PHE A 17 -2.67 -7.73 -22.22
C PHE A 17 -1.92 -8.41 -21.07
N ILE A 18 -1.24 -9.53 -21.34
CA ILE A 18 -0.52 -10.28 -20.31
C ILE A 18 0.58 -9.44 -19.67
N ILE A 19 1.39 -8.73 -20.48
CA ILE A 19 2.46 -7.89 -19.97
C ILE A 19 1.91 -6.78 -19.07
N ALA A 20 0.84 -6.08 -19.48
CA ALA A 20 0.27 -5.00 -18.69
C ALA A 20 -0.39 -5.50 -17.39
N VAL A 21 -1.13 -6.61 -17.45
CA VAL A 21 -1.85 -7.19 -16.30
C VAL A 21 -0.89 -7.76 -15.26
N LEU A 22 0.27 -8.26 -15.67
CA LEU A 22 1.28 -8.74 -14.73
C LEU A 22 2.17 -7.61 -14.23
N LEU A 23 2.77 -6.82 -15.13
CA LEU A 23 3.78 -5.84 -14.71
C LEU A 23 3.20 -4.65 -13.96
N VAL A 24 2.05 -4.10 -14.37
CA VAL A 24 1.53 -2.86 -13.75
C VAL A 24 1.17 -3.09 -12.28
N PRO A 25 0.37 -4.11 -11.91
CA PRO A 25 0.07 -4.35 -10.50
C PRO A 25 1.32 -4.70 -9.70
N THR A 26 2.22 -5.53 -10.24
CA THR A 26 3.46 -5.91 -9.55
C THR A 26 4.36 -4.72 -9.28
N LEU A 27 4.53 -3.81 -10.24
CA LEU A 27 5.32 -2.59 -10.03
C LEU A 27 4.71 -1.68 -8.97
N VAL A 28 3.39 -1.53 -8.96
CA VAL A 28 2.69 -0.74 -7.92
C VAL A 28 2.88 -1.39 -6.55
N THR A 29 2.74 -2.71 -6.42
CA THR A 29 2.96 -3.39 -5.14
C THR A 29 4.42 -3.34 -4.69
N LEU A 30 5.38 -3.40 -5.63
CA LEU A 30 6.79 -3.27 -5.32
C LEU A 30 7.12 -1.87 -4.78
N VAL A 31 6.64 -0.82 -5.44
CA VAL A 31 6.83 0.55 -4.96
C VAL A 31 6.19 0.74 -3.59
N TRP A 32 4.97 0.23 -3.41
CA TRP A 32 4.28 0.30 -2.11
C TRP A 32 5.09 -0.39 -1.00
N MET A 33 5.53 -1.62 -1.21
CA MET A 33 6.30 -2.35 -0.19
C MET A 33 7.69 -1.77 0.04
N ALA A 34 8.36 -1.29 -1.01
CA ALA A 34 9.66 -0.65 -0.88
C ALA A 34 9.58 0.65 -0.06
N VAL A 35 8.56 1.47 -0.28
CA VAL A 35 8.39 2.74 0.43
C VAL A 35 7.91 2.50 1.85
N PHE A 36 6.77 1.84 2.05
CA PHE A 36 6.16 1.70 3.37
C PHE A 36 6.81 0.60 4.20
N GLY A 37 7.01 -0.59 3.62
CA GLY A 37 7.67 -1.70 4.30
C GLY A 37 9.14 -1.40 4.57
N GLY A 38 9.86 -0.83 3.60
CA GLY A 38 11.24 -0.41 3.79
C GLY A 38 11.42 0.65 4.88
N SER A 39 10.52 1.64 4.94
CA SER A 39 10.55 2.67 6.00
C SER A 39 10.20 2.09 7.38
N ALA A 40 9.25 1.16 7.47
CA ALA A 40 8.95 0.46 8.72
C ALA A 40 10.15 -0.37 9.21
N LEU A 41 10.79 -1.12 8.30
CA LEU A 41 11.99 -1.89 8.63
C LEU A 41 13.15 -1.00 9.09
N TYR A 42 13.35 0.14 8.42
CA TYR A 42 14.35 1.12 8.85
C TYR A 42 14.07 1.67 10.26
N GLN A 43 12.81 1.92 10.61
CA GLN A 43 12.44 2.36 11.95
C GLN A 43 12.74 1.28 13.00
N VAL A 44 12.43 0.01 12.71
CA VAL A 44 12.76 -1.11 13.61
C VAL A 44 14.27 -1.29 13.78
N GLU A 45 15.04 -1.26 12.68
CA GLU A 45 16.50 -1.43 12.73
C GLU A 45 17.22 -0.27 13.45
N ALA A 46 16.63 0.93 13.41
CA ALA A 46 17.16 2.11 14.07
C ALA A 46 16.64 2.31 15.51
N ASP A 47 15.89 1.35 16.08
CA ASP A 47 15.22 1.44 17.38
C ASP A 47 14.36 2.72 17.52
N MET A 48 13.64 3.09 16.45
CA MET A 48 12.81 4.29 16.39
C MET A 48 11.32 3.98 16.51
N GLY A 49 10.70 4.51 17.57
CA GLY A 49 9.27 4.48 17.80
C GLY A 49 8.73 3.11 18.22
N GLU A 50 7.41 3.02 18.35
CA GLU A 50 6.72 1.87 18.95
C GLU A 50 6.90 0.56 18.16
N LEU A 51 7.20 0.65 16.86
CA LEU A 51 7.47 -0.53 16.03
C LEU A 51 8.71 -1.31 16.45
N ALA A 52 9.71 -0.63 17.04
CA ALA A 52 10.94 -1.27 17.49
C ALA A 52 10.70 -2.21 18.68
N ASP A 53 9.72 -1.89 19.53
CA ASP A 53 9.33 -2.70 20.69
C ASP A 53 8.47 -3.93 20.29
N GLY A 54 8.11 -4.02 19.01
CA GLY A 54 7.31 -5.11 18.45
C GLY A 54 5.88 -4.71 18.13
N LEU A 55 5.23 -5.52 17.29
CA LEU A 55 3.87 -5.28 16.84
C LEU A 55 2.85 -5.94 17.79
N GLU A 56 2.10 -5.12 18.53
CA GLU A 56 0.97 -5.60 19.33
C GLU A 56 -0.28 -5.86 18.48
N ASP A 57 -0.64 -4.92 17.60
CA ASP A 57 -1.76 -5.03 16.67
C ASP A 57 -1.32 -4.69 15.24
N VAL A 58 -1.48 -5.66 14.33
CA VAL A 58 -1.17 -5.51 12.90
C VAL A 58 -1.98 -4.38 12.27
N SER A 59 -3.17 -4.08 12.80
CA SER A 59 -4.04 -3.00 12.33
C SER A 59 -3.45 -1.61 12.57
N LEU A 60 -2.58 -1.47 13.59
CA LEU A 60 -1.92 -0.22 13.96
C LEU A 60 -0.56 -0.03 13.29
N ALA A 61 0.03 -1.09 12.74
CA ALA A 61 1.39 -1.10 12.18
C ALA A 61 1.68 0.07 11.21
N MET A 62 0.73 0.37 10.30
CA MET A 62 0.89 1.47 9.34
C MET A 62 0.81 2.85 10.01
N PHE A 63 -0.02 2.99 11.05
CA PHE A 63 -0.16 4.25 11.77
C PHE A 63 1.05 4.51 12.67
N GLN A 64 1.55 3.48 13.36
CA GLN A 64 2.78 3.55 14.16
C GLN A 64 4.00 3.90 13.29
N MET A 65 4.05 3.36 12.07
CA MET A 65 5.07 3.74 11.09
C MET A 65 4.99 5.22 10.70
N LEU A 66 3.78 5.72 10.43
CA LEU A 66 3.56 7.11 10.04
C LEU A 66 3.85 8.10 11.18
N ASP A 67 3.72 7.68 12.44
CA ASP A 67 3.94 8.55 13.61
C ASP A 67 5.39 9.05 13.72
N ASN A 68 6.34 8.27 13.22
CA ASN A 68 7.76 8.62 13.16
C ASN A 68 8.15 9.46 11.93
N LEU A 69 7.19 9.87 11.10
CA LEU A 69 7.41 10.70 9.92
C LEU A 69 6.86 12.12 10.12
N PRO A 70 7.44 13.13 9.44
CA PRO A 70 6.89 14.48 9.50
C PRO A 70 5.45 14.49 8.98
N LEU A 71 4.60 15.30 9.61
CA LEU A 71 3.17 15.42 9.29
C LEU A 71 2.33 14.16 9.62
N ALA A 72 2.80 13.32 10.55
CA ALA A 72 2.11 12.13 11.05
C ALA A 72 0.58 12.29 11.18
N SER A 73 0.12 13.34 11.87
CA SER A 73 -1.32 13.59 12.07
C SER A 73 -2.09 13.76 10.75
N VAL A 74 -1.50 14.46 9.77
CA VAL A 74 -2.11 14.68 8.45
C VAL A 74 -2.09 13.39 7.63
N THR A 75 -0.96 12.68 7.59
CA THR A 75 -0.84 11.43 6.83
C THR A 75 -1.72 10.32 7.41
N SER A 76 -1.84 10.23 8.73
CA SER A 76 -2.73 9.29 9.41
C SER A 76 -4.20 9.61 9.15
N PHE A 77 -4.60 10.90 9.17
CA PHE A 77 -5.95 11.30 8.79
C PHE A 77 -6.27 10.91 7.34
N VAL A 78 -5.35 11.18 6.41
CA VAL A 78 -5.50 10.77 5.00
C VAL A 78 -5.60 9.25 4.86
N ALA A 79 -4.80 8.49 5.61
CA ALA A 79 -4.85 7.03 5.60
C ALA A 79 -6.21 6.50 6.07
N ILE A 80 -6.80 7.06 7.14
CA ILE A 80 -8.15 6.73 7.59
C ILE A 80 -9.18 7.02 6.49
N CYS A 81 -9.13 8.21 5.87
CA CYS A 81 -10.01 8.55 4.76
C CYS A 81 -9.87 7.57 3.59
N LEU A 82 -8.65 7.16 3.24
CA LEU A 82 -8.40 6.18 2.19
C LEU A 82 -8.99 4.82 2.52
N VAL A 83 -8.82 4.32 3.74
CA VAL A 83 -9.44 3.06 4.20
C VAL A 83 -10.95 3.13 4.07
N LEU A 84 -11.57 4.25 4.48
CA LEU A 84 -13.02 4.45 4.35
C LEU A 84 -13.47 4.46 2.88
N VAL A 85 -12.78 5.19 2.01
CA VAL A 85 -13.11 5.23 0.56
C VAL A 85 -12.96 3.85 -0.07
N PHE A 86 -11.90 3.11 0.26
CA PHE A 86 -11.69 1.75 -0.20
C PHE A 86 -12.80 0.81 0.27
N PHE A 87 -13.21 0.93 1.54
CA PHE A 87 -14.31 0.15 2.09
C PHE A 87 -15.60 0.44 1.31
N VAL A 88 -15.97 1.71 1.14
CA VAL A 88 -17.19 2.10 0.40
C VAL A 88 -17.16 1.66 -1.06
N THR A 89 -16.00 1.70 -1.72
CA THR A 89 -15.88 1.38 -3.15
C THR A 89 -15.75 -0.13 -3.42
N SER A 90 -15.27 -0.90 -2.44
CA SER A 90 -14.99 -2.34 -2.60
C SER A 90 -16.03 -3.25 -1.91
N SER A 91 -16.97 -2.66 -1.15
CA SER A 91 -18.16 -3.34 -0.61
C SER A 91 -19.22 -3.51 -1.71
#